data_AF-A0A0Q6ABP2-F1
#
_entry.id   AF-A0A0Q6ABP2-F1
#
_cell.length_a   1.000
_cell.length_b   1.000
_cell.length_c   1.000
_cell.angle_alpha   90.00
_cell.angle_beta   90.00
_cell.angle_gamma   90.00
#
_symmetry.space_group_name_H-M   'P 1'
#
loop_
_entity.id
_entity.type
_entity.pdbx_description
1 polymer ?
#
loop_
_entity_poly.entity_id
_entity_poly.type
_entity_poly.pdbx_seq_one_letter_code
_entity_poly.pdbx_strand_id
1 'polypeptide(L)'
;MRRKNPRTVTMPDRVGPHVKLVFAEMARQKLRYLDVAERSGVQHATLKAWRKKNRPGLESVEAVLATLGYGLVPVPTLEVLPHPELAGELTALALKMRMSIPQTFSALIDIGVEQKLLRMRAEKRAAVLAEHDARLTRIPANDNVKQSLGSEASAT
;
A
#
# COMPACT_ATOMS: atom_id res chain seq x y z
N MET A 1 10.83 -26.16 -15.16
CA MET A 1 10.20 -27.12 -14.22
C MET A 1 9.59 -26.37 -13.02
N ARG A 2 8.26 -26.41 -12.85
CA ARG A 2 7.55 -25.78 -11.72
C ARG A 2 7.54 -26.77 -10.54
N ARG A 3 8.17 -26.42 -9.41
CA ARG A 3 8.21 -27.28 -8.20
C ARG A 3 6.78 -27.57 -7.70
N LYS A 4 6.53 -28.83 -7.33
CA LYS A 4 5.25 -29.35 -6.83
C LYS A 4 4.75 -28.67 -5.55
N ASN A 5 5.66 -28.08 -4.77
CA ASN A 5 5.34 -27.20 -3.63
C ASN A 5 6.10 -25.87 -3.79
N PRO A 6 5.42 -24.73 -4.05
CA PRO A 6 6.08 -23.44 -4.04
C PRO A 6 6.67 -23.20 -2.65
N ARG A 7 7.96 -22.87 -2.56
CA ARG A 7 8.56 -22.45 -1.29
C ARG A 7 7.85 -21.16 -0.87
N THR A 8 7.01 -21.24 0.14
CA THR A 8 6.46 -20.09 0.84
C THR A 8 7.60 -19.23 1.39
N VAL A 9 7.41 -17.92 1.39
CA VAL A 9 8.39 -17.01 1.97
C VAL A 9 8.55 -17.31 3.46
N THR A 10 9.78 -17.25 3.96
CA THR A 10 10.06 -17.43 5.38
C THR A 10 9.85 -16.10 6.11
N MET A 11 9.19 -16.15 7.26
CA MET A 11 8.97 -14.96 8.09
C MET A 11 10.31 -14.34 8.54
N PRO A 12 10.48 -13.02 8.37
CA PRO A 12 11.64 -12.30 8.89
C PRO A 12 11.45 -11.91 10.37
N ASP A 13 12.46 -12.15 11.20
CA ASP A 13 12.36 -11.93 12.66
C ASP A 13 12.55 -10.44 13.04
N ARG A 14 13.64 -9.83 12.56
CA ARG A 14 14.13 -8.50 12.97
C ARG A 14 13.76 -7.39 12.00
N VAL A 15 12.48 -7.31 11.63
CA VAL A 15 11.95 -6.26 10.75
C VAL A 15 10.76 -5.55 11.36
N GLY A 16 10.45 -4.36 10.85
CA GLY A 16 9.29 -3.58 11.28
C GLY A 16 7.94 -4.28 11.00
N PRO A 17 6.87 -3.90 11.70
CA PRO A 17 5.57 -4.57 11.62
C PRO A 17 4.97 -4.53 10.20
N HIS A 18 5.17 -3.44 9.46
CA HIS A 18 4.74 -3.31 8.07
C HIS A 18 5.40 -4.35 7.14
N VAL A 19 6.70 -4.63 7.32
CA VAL A 19 7.39 -5.70 6.58
C VAL A 19 6.89 -7.07 7.04
N LYS A 20 6.66 -7.28 8.34
CA LYS A 20 6.11 -8.55 8.84
C LYS A 20 4.74 -8.83 8.22
N LEU A 21 3.86 -7.83 8.15
CA LEU A 21 2.56 -7.95 7.50
C LEU A 21 2.68 -8.39 6.04
N VAL A 22 3.52 -7.70 5.25
CA VAL A 22 3.78 -8.07 3.84
C VAL A 22 4.19 -9.54 3.71
N PHE A 23 5.15 -10.00 4.51
CA PHE A 23 5.65 -11.37 4.42
C PHE A 23 4.67 -12.41 4.94
N ALA A 24 3.90 -12.07 5.98
CA ALA A 24 2.83 -12.92 6.49
C ALA A 24 1.74 -13.11 5.41
N GLU A 25 1.36 -12.04 4.71
CA GLU A 25 0.37 -12.10 3.64
C GLU A 25 0.88 -12.85 2.41
N MET A 26 2.13 -12.63 2.03
CA MET A 26 2.77 -13.46 0.98
C MET A 26 2.76 -14.94 1.35
N ALA A 27 3.06 -15.29 2.60
CA ALA A 27 3.04 -16.67 3.06
C ALA A 27 1.61 -17.24 3.06
N ARG A 28 0.63 -16.48 3.57
CA ARG A 28 -0.80 -16.85 3.61
C ARG A 28 -1.35 -17.11 2.20
N GLN A 29 -1.02 -16.24 1.25
CA GLN A 29 -1.48 -16.31 -0.14
C GLN A 29 -0.60 -17.22 -1.02
N LYS A 30 0.47 -17.82 -0.46
CA LYS A 30 1.45 -18.67 -1.16
C LYS A 30 2.10 -17.98 -2.38
N LEU A 31 2.30 -16.67 -2.29
CA LEU A 31 2.95 -15.87 -3.33
C LEU A 31 4.47 -15.88 -3.16
N ARG A 32 5.19 -16.03 -4.27
CA ARG A 32 6.66 -15.94 -4.28
C ARG A 32 7.08 -14.48 -4.45
N TYR A 33 8.33 -14.20 -4.13
CA TYR A 33 8.92 -12.87 -4.35
C TYR A 33 8.79 -12.40 -5.81
N LEU A 34 8.98 -13.30 -6.79
CA LEU A 34 8.87 -12.95 -8.21
C LEU A 34 7.44 -12.54 -8.58
N ASP A 35 6.43 -13.26 -8.08
CA ASP A 35 5.03 -12.98 -8.38
C ASP A 35 4.61 -11.61 -7.83
N VAL A 36 5.09 -11.26 -6.62
CA VAL A 36 4.83 -9.95 -6.01
C VAL A 36 5.63 -8.84 -6.68
N ALA A 37 6.90 -9.10 -7.04
CA ALA A 37 7.74 -8.12 -7.71
C ALA A 37 7.16 -7.69 -9.06
N GLU A 38 6.70 -8.66 -9.86
CA GLU A 38 6.06 -8.41 -11.16
C GLU A 38 4.81 -7.55 -11.02
N ARG A 39 3.93 -7.87 -10.06
CA ARG A 39 2.64 -7.18 -9.88
C ARG A 39 2.76 -5.81 -9.23
N SER A 40 3.69 -5.65 -8.28
CA SER A 40 3.86 -4.40 -7.53
C SER A 40 4.82 -3.41 -8.20
N GLY A 41 5.59 -3.85 -9.20
CA GLY A 41 6.68 -3.07 -9.78
C GLY A 41 7.90 -2.90 -8.86
N VAL A 42 7.88 -3.47 -7.65
CA VAL A 42 9.03 -3.44 -6.72
C VAL A 42 10.00 -4.55 -7.06
N GLN A 43 11.28 -4.20 -7.24
CA GLN A 43 12.32 -5.14 -7.61
C GLN A 43 12.42 -6.34 -6.64
N HIS A 44 12.58 -7.54 -7.18
CA HIS A 44 12.74 -8.78 -6.41
C HIS A 44 13.90 -8.70 -5.40
N ALA A 45 15.02 -8.09 -5.79
CA ALA A 45 16.17 -7.87 -4.91
C ALA A 45 15.82 -6.94 -3.73
N THR A 46 15.01 -5.91 -3.98
CA THR A 46 14.53 -4.97 -2.96
C THR A 46 13.64 -5.65 -1.93
N LEU A 47 12.67 -6.48 -2.37
CA LEU A 47 11.84 -7.28 -1.47
C LEU A 47 12.67 -8.18 -0.55
N LYS A 48 13.71 -8.84 -1.10
CA LYS A 48 14.65 -9.63 -0.29
C LYS A 48 15.45 -8.79 0.68
N ALA A 49 15.91 -7.60 0.26
CA ALA A 49 16.69 -6.69 1.07
C ALA A 49 15.91 -6.17 2.29
N TRP A 50 14.57 -6.08 2.21
CA TRP A 50 13.72 -5.70 3.36
C TRP A 50 13.84 -6.61 4.57
N ARG A 51 14.34 -7.84 4.39
CA ARG A 51 14.54 -8.79 5.48
C ARG A 51 15.74 -8.47 6.36
N LYS A 52 16.72 -7.71 5.85
CA LYS A 52 18.05 -7.61 6.47
C LYS A 52 18.72 -6.24 6.38
N LYS A 53 18.58 -5.53 5.26
CA LYS A 53 19.42 -4.37 4.93
C LYS A 53 18.63 -3.07 4.76
N ASN A 54 17.54 -3.11 4.00
CA ASN A 54 16.85 -1.88 3.58
C ASN A 54 15.50 -1.75 4.29
N ARG A 55 15.13 -0.53 4.67
CA ARG A 55 13.75 -0.24 5.06
C ARG A 55 12.96 0.11 3.79
N PRO A 56 11.72 -0.37 3.64
CA PRO A 56 10.88 0.04 2.51
C PRO A 56 10.58 1.54 2.57
N GLY A 57 10.60 2.19 1.41
CA GLY A 57 9.94 3.49 1.24
C GLY A 57 8.42 3.33 1.29
N LEU A 58 7.71 4.43 1.52
CA LEU A 58 6.25 4.43 1.68
C LEU A 58 5.55 3.93 0.42
N GLU A 59 5.99 4.42 -0.74
CA GLU A 59 5.40 4.07 -2.05
C GLU A 59 5.60 2.59 -2.36
N SER A 60 6.77 2.05 -2.01
CA SER A 60 7.07 0.65 -2.28
C SER A 60 6.27 -0.30 -1.38
N VAL A 61 6.07 0.05 -0.10
CA VAL A 61 5.25 -0.77 0.80
C VAL A 61 3.77 -0.66 0.43
N GLU A 62 3.29 0.53 0.04
CA GLU A 62 1.93 0.73 -0.47
C GLU A 62 1.66 -0.11 -1.71
N ALA A 63 2.52 -0.07 -2.72
CA ALA A 63 2.37 -0.85 -3.95
C ALA A 63 2.32 -2.36 -3.70
N VAL A 64 3.16 -2.85 -2.78
CA VAL A 64 3.17 -4.27 -2.40
C VAL A 64 1.93 -4.65 -1.60
N LEU A 65 1.48 -3.81 -0.67
CA LEU A 65 0.24 -4.04 0.08
C LEU A 65 -0.98 -4.05 -0.86
N ALA A 66 -1.07 -3.11 -1.80
CA ALA A 66 -2.13 -3.05 -2.80
C ALA A 66 -2.17 -4.33 -3.65
N THR A 67 -1.01 -4.83 -4.07
CA THR A 67 -0.88 -6.12 -4.78
C THR A 67 -1.40 -7.31 -3.96
N LEU A 68 -1.28 -7.24 -2.64
CA LEU A 68 -1.75 -8.27 -1.70
C LEU A 68 -3.21 -8.07 -1.27
N GLY A 69 -3.90 -7.05 -1.79
CA GLY A 69 -5.30 -6.73 -1.49
C GLY A 69 -5.50 -5.83 -0.27
N TYR A 70 -4.48 -5.08 0.16
CA TYR A 70 -4.54 -4.19 1.32
C TYR A 70 -4.35 -2.72 0.91
N GLY A 71 -5.14 -1.82 1.51
CA GLY A 71 -4.88 -0.39 1.46
C GLY A 71 -3.92 0.04 2.58
N LEU A 72 -2.99 0.94 2.27
CA LEU A 72 -2.16 1.60 3.28
C LEU A 72 -2.78 2.95 3.65
N VAL A 73 -3.51 2.98 4.76
CA VAL A 73 -4.22 4.18 5.21
C VAL A 73 -3.59 4.70 6.50
N PRO A 74 -3.23 5.99 6.58
CA PRO A 74 -2.80 6.58 7.83
C PRO A 74 -4.00 6.64 8.79
N VAL A 75 -3.88 5.96 9.93
CA VAL A 75 -4.87 6.03 11.02
C VAL A 75 -4.24 6.82 12.16
N PRO A 76 -4.79 7.98 12.55
CA PRO A 76 -4.30 8.72 13.71
C PRO A 76 -4.41 7.88 14.97
N THR A 77 -3.44 8.01 15.88
CA THR A 77 -3.61 7.48 17.24
C THR A 77 -4.69 8.28 17.96
N LEU A 78 -5.32 7.68 18.98
CA LEU A 78 -6.37 8.36 19.73
C LEU A 78 -5.85 9.65 20.40
N GLU A 79 -4.57 9.68 20.75
CA GLU A 79 -3.89 10.81 21.42
C GLU A 79 -3.73 12.04 20.52
N VAL A 80 -3.71 11.85 19.20
CA VAL A 80 -3.55 12.97 18.24
C VAL A 80 -4.89 13.46 17.68
N LEU A 81 -6.01 12.91 18.14
CA LEU A 81 -7.32 13.42 17.78
C LEU A 81 -7.55 14.79 18.44
N PRO A 82 -8.04 15.81 17.69
CA PRO A 82 -8.19 17.17 18.21
C PRO A 82 -9.14 17.29 19.41
N HIS A 83 -10.10 16.36 19.52
CA HIS A 83 -11.11 16.34 20.56
C HIS A 83 -11.18 14.95 21.21
N PRO A 84 -11.00 14.84 22.53
CA PRO A 84 -10.99 13.55 23.23
C PRO A 84 -12.28 12.74 23.09
N GLU A 85 -13.43 13.42 22.98
CA GLU A 85 -14.74 12.79 22.81
C GLU A 85 -14.92 12.05 21.48
N LEU A 86 -14.16 12.41 20.43
CA LEU A 86 -14.19 11.72 19.14
C LEU A 86 -13.76 10.25 19.24
N ALA A 87 -12.87 9.92 20.18
CA ALA A 87 -12.44 8.53 20.38
C ALA A 87 -13.61 7.64 20.85
N GLY A 88 -14.45 8.16 21.75
CA GLY A 88 -15.64 7.47 22.23
C GLY A 88 -16.70 7.31 21.13
N GLU A 89 -16.92 8.37 20.35
CA GLU A 89 -17.87 8.35 19.22
C GLU A 89 -17.45 7.38 18.10
N LEU A 90 -16.17 7.38 17.73
CA LEU A 90 -15.62 6.44 16.75
C LEU A 90 -15.74 4.99 17.21
N THR A 91 -15.50 4.74 18.50
CA THR A 91 -15.66 3.40 19.09
C THR A 91 -17.13 2.96 19.03
N ALA A 92 -18.06 3.84 19.40
CA ALA A 92 -19.50 3.55 19.33
C ALA A 92 -19.98 3.30 17.90
N LEU A 93 -19.45 4.05 16.93
CA LEU A 93 -19.77 3.86 15.51
C LEU A 93 -19.21 2.52 14.98
N ALA A 94 -17.96 2.18 15.31
CA ALA A 94 -17.34 0.93 14.89
C ALA A 94 -18.13 -0.30 15.38
N LEU A 95 -18.57 -0.26 16.65
CA LEU A 95 -19.41 -1.29 17.24
C LEU A 95 -20.76 -1.42 16.52
N LYS A 96 -21.43 -0.29 16.23
CA LYS A 96 -22.72 -0.27 15.50
C LYS A 96 -22.58 -0.83 14.08
N MET A 97 -21.47 -0.52 13.41
CA MET A 97 -21.18 -1.01 12.06
C MET A 97 -20.67 -2.45 12.02
N ARG A 98 -20.40 -3.07 13.18
CA ARG A 98 -19.70 -4.37 13.29
C ARG A 98 -18.39 -4.40 12.51
N MET A 99 -17.67 -3.28 12.51
CA MET A 99 -16.39 -3.11 11.83
C MET A 99 -15.29 -2.91 12.87
N SER A 100 -14.04 -3.19 12.48
CA SER A 100 -12.88 -2.74 13.26
C SER A 100 -12.71 -1.22 13.11
N ILE A 101 -12.12 -0.56 14.11
CA ILE A 101 -11.88 0.90 14.09
C ILE A 101 -11.15 1.35 12.80
N PRO A 102 -10.10 0.66 12.29
CA PRO A 102 -9.47 1.04 11.02
C PRO A 102 -10.42 0.97 9.82
N GLN A 103 -11.29 -0.04 9.75
CA GLN A 103 -12.29 -0.16 8.69
C GLN A 103 -13.34 0.94 8.78
N THR A 104 -13.78 1.27 9.99
CA THR A 104 -14.70 2.39 10.24
C THR A 104 -14.07 3.72 9.83
N PHE A 105 -12.78 3.92 10.12
CA PHE A 105 -12.06 5.13 9.73
C PHE A 105 -11.90 5.24 8.20
N SER A 106 -11.56 4.14 7.52
CA SER A 106 -11.53 4.10 6.04
C SER A 106 -12.90 4.42 5.45
N ALA A 107 -13.96 3.78 5.96
CA ALA A 107 -15.32 4.03 5.49
C ALA A 107 -15.77 5.48 5.73
N LEU A 108 -15.38 6.09 6.86
CA LEU A 108 -15.62 7.51 7.15
C LEU A 108 -14.90 8.42 6.16
N ILE A 109 -13.64 8.13 5.82
CA ILE A 109 -12.88 8.87 4.80
C ILE A 109 -13.58 8.74 3.45
N ASP A 110 -13.93 7.53 3.03
CA ASP A 110 -14.57 7.26 1.74
C ASP A 110 -15.93 7.98 1.63
N ILE A 111 -16.76 7.88 2.66
CA ILE A 111 -18.05 8.58 2.75
C ILE A 111 -17.83 10.10 2.73
N GLY A 112 -16.84 10.60 3.48
CA GLY A 112 -16.51 12.02 3.54
C GLY A 112 -16.06 12.58 2.20
N VAL A 113 -15.21 11.83 1.48
CA VAL A 113 -14.75 12.18 0.12
C VAL A 113 -15.92 12.17 -0.86
N GLU A 114 -16.74 11.11 -0.85
CA GLU A 114 -17.90 10.99 -1.76
C GLU A 114 -18.92 12.11 -1.52
N GLN A 115 -19.26 12.40 -0.26
CA GLN A 115 -20.18 13.50 0.10
C GLN A 115 -19.64 14.87 -0.31
N LYS A 116 -18.32 15.09 -0.15
CA LYS A 116 -17.66 16.33 -0.57
C LYS A 116 -17.69 16.48 -2.10
N LEU A 117 -17.50 15.40 -2.85
CA LEU A 117 -17.58 15.37 -4.31
C LEU A 117 -19.00 15.58 -4.82
N LEU A 118 -20.00 14.98 -4.16
CA LEU A 118 -21.42 15.13 -4.53
C LEU A 118 -21.95 16.55 -4.26
N ARG A 119 -21.44 17.23 -3.23
CA ARG A 119 -21.84 18.61 -2.89
C ARG A 119 -21.09 19.68 -3.69
N MET A 120 -20.07 19.30 -4.48
CA MET A 120 -19.36 20.24 -5.36
C MET A 120 -20.13 20.46 -6.67
N ARG A 121 -20.16 21.71 -7.13
CA ARG A 121 -20.62 22.04 -8.49
C ARG A 121 -19.81 21.23 -9.51
N ALA A 122 -20.46 20.75 -10.57
CA ALA A 122 -19.90 19.81 -11.54
C ALA A 122 -18.53 20.27 -12.10
N GLU A 123 -18.38 21.57 -12.37
CA GLU A 123 -17.15 22.17 -12.88
C GLU A 123 -15.97 22.08 -11.88
N LYS A 124 -16.23 22.30 -10.58
CA LYS A 124 -15.21 22.13 -9.53
C LYS A 124 -14.84 20.67 -9.33
N ARG A 125 -15.82 19.75 -9.44
CA ARG A 125 -15.57 18.31 -9.39
C ARG A 125 -14.67 17.86 -10.55
N ALA A 126 -14.97 18.31 -11.77
CA ALA A 126 -14.17 17.99 -12.95
C ALA A 126 -12.73 18.55 -12.85
N ALA A 127 -12.57 19.77 -12.32
CA ALA A 127 -11.25 20.37 -12.11
C ALA A 127 -10.41 19.59 -11.08
N VAL A 128 -10.99 19.18 -9.94
CA VAL A 128 -10.28 18.40 -8.91
C VAL A 128 -9.86 17.02 -9.43
N LEU A 129 -10.73 16.36 -10.20
CA LEU A 129 -10.41 15.07 -10.82
C LEU A 129 -9.33 15.22 -11.91
N ALA A 130 -9.42 16.26 -12.74
CA ALA A 130 -8.41 16.55 -13.77
C ALA A 130 -7.05 16.90 -13.15
N GLU A 131 -7.01 17.64 -12.04
CA GLU A 131 -5.78 17.94 -11.30
C GLU A 131 -5.17 16.68 -10.68
N HIS A 132 -6.00 15.78 -10.15
CA HIS A 132 -5.57 14.49 -9.63
C HIS A 132 -4.95 13.61 -10.74
N ASP A 133 -5.60 13.51 -11.89
CA ASP A 133 -5.10 12.74 -13.05
C ASP A 133 -3.84 13.38 -13.65
N ALA A 134 -3.78 14.72 -13.68
CA ALA A 134 -2.57 15.45 -14.05
C ALA A 134 -1.41 15.19 -13.06
N ARG A 135 -1.71 15.01 -11.77
CA ARG A 135 -0.71 14.66 -10.76
C ARG A 135 -0.22 13.22 -10.93
N LEU A 136 -1.10 12.27 -11.23
CA LEU A 136 -0.72 10.88 -11.51
C LEU A 136 0.13 10.75 -12.78
N THR A 137 -0.16 11.53 -13.82
CA THR A 137 0.61 11.56 -15.07
C THR A 137 1.96 12.29 -14.94
N ARG A 138 2.12 13.14 -13.93
CA ARG A 138 3.37 13.84 -13.60
C ARG A 138 4.32 13.04 -12.71
N ILE A 139 3.92 11.88 -12.21
CA ILE A 139 4.85 10.95 -11.54
C ILE A 139 5.75 10.38 -12.64
N PRO A 140 7.04 10.76 -12.72
CA PRO A 140 7.91 10.26 -13.77
C PRO A 140 8.04 8.74 -13.62
N ALA A 141 8.00 8.02 -14.75
CA ALA A 141 8.29 6.60 -14.77
C ALA A 141 9.65 6.37 -14.11
N ASN A 142 9.65 5.54 -13.05
CA ASN A 142 10.81 5.22 -12.24
C ASN A 142 12.04 4.92 -13.14
N ASP A 143 13.10 5.73 -13.04
CA ASP A 143 14.30 5.67 -13.87
C ASP A 143 15.10 4.35 -13.77
N ASN A 144 14.70 3.46 -12.85
CA ASN A 144 15.26 2.12 -12.68
C ASN A 144 15.10 1.19 -13.91
N VAL A 145 14.37 1.58 -14.96
CA VAL A 145 14.25 0.80 -16.20
C VAL A 145 15.44 1.03 -17.16
N LYS A 146 16.09 2.20 -17.12
CA LYS A 146 17.18 2.50 -18.08
C LYS A 146 18.50 1.78 -17.78
N GLN A 147 18.72 1.33 -16.54
CA GLN A 147 19.95 0.64 -16.17
C GLN A 147 19.96 -0.86 -16.53
N SER A 148 18.81 -1.51 -16.74
CA SER A 148 18.80 -2.94 -17.11
C SER A 148 19.21 -3.18 -18.56
N LEU A 149 18.91 -2.25 -19.48
CA LEU A 149 19.23 -2.39 -20.91
C LEU A 149 20.69 -2.03 -21.25
N GLY A 150 21.38 -1.26 -20.40
CA GLY A 150 22.79 -0.91 -20.60
C GLY A 150 23.77 -2.01 -20.18
N SER A 151 23.38 -2.91 -19.27
CA SER A 151 24.28 -3.96 -18.77
C SER A 151 24.33 -5.22 -19.66
N GLU A 152 23.33 -5.43 -20.53
CA GLU A 152 23.33 -6.53 -21.50
C GLU A 152 24.12 -6.21 -22.78
N ALA A 153 24.36 -4.93 -23.08
CA ALA A 153 25.09 -4.50 -24.27
C ALA A 153 26.62 -4.39 -24.09
N SER A 154 27.15 -4.70 -22.91
CA SER A 154 28.60 -4.67 -22.62
C SER A 154 29.19 -6.04 -22.25
N ALA A 155 28.45 -7.13 -22.51
CA ALA A 155 28.86 -8.50 -22.20
C ALA A 155 28.93 -9.41 -23.44
N THR A 156 29.26 -8.86 -24.61
CA THR A 156 29.63 -9.61 -25.83
C THR A 156 30.91 -9.05 -26.42
#